data_AF-A0A971YGG1-F1
#
_entry.id   AF-A0A971YGG1-F1
#
_cell.length_a   1.000
_cell.length_b   1.000
_cell.length_c   1.000
_cell.angle_alpha   90.00
_cell.angle_beta   90.00
_cell.angle_gamma   90.00
#
_symmetry.space_group_name_H-M   'P 1'
#
loop_
_entity.id
_entity.type
_entity.pdbx_description
1 polymer ?
#
loop_
_entity_poly.entity_id
_entity_poly.type
_entity_poly.pdbx_seq_one_letter_code
_entity_poly.pdbx_strand_id
1 'polypeptide(L)'
;MNRIQKTAVNLLLNYISDNPMGRLPKMLEIAEKLDRGGLHSVQINALRNILLDENNIWHTFTENLVQEVDTKLLQKFVECFIVNANLEGEERARAIEKKYDCNIPWAILMDPTSACNLSCTGCWAAQYGEKNNLSYEILDSICQQGKELGVYFYIFSGGEPLIRKKDIIKLCEKHQDCYFFAFTNGTLVDDELCRDILRVGNFALAFSIEGDEEATDMRRGKGTYRKVIEAMERMKAHRLLFGYSTCYHRYNTESVGSDEFVDDMIARGCRFSWNFTYIPVGKDARTDLLATPEQRAYMYRRIREIREKKPIFAMDFWNDGEYAGGCIAGGKRYLHINAAGDVEPCAFIHYSNVNIHDVTLLDALRSPLFVAYRRNQPFNNNPLRPCPLLDNPEILASMVKESGAKSTDLEAPEDVDVLCAKTTEAAKAWADVAERLWAENPKSRESYCKAAR
;
A
#
# COMPACT_ATOMS: atom_id res chain seq x y z
N MET A 1 -12.62 21.57 -4.87
CA MET A 1 -14.04 21.55 -4.39
C MET A 1 -14.75 22.91 -4.42
N ASN A 2 -16.06 22.93 -4.72
CA ASN A 2 -16.93 24.12 -4.58
C ASN A 2 -17.42 24.34 -3.13
N ARG A 3 -18.04 25.49 -2.84
CA ARG A 3 -18.49 25.87 -1.48
C ARG A 3 -19.49 24.87 -0.86
N ILE A 4 -20.35 24.27 -1.67
CA ILE A 4 -21.37 23.30 -1.21
C ILE A 4 -20.69 21.99 -0.80
N GLN A 5 -19.73 21.51 -1.58
CA GLN A 5 -18.96 20.31 -1.26
C GLN A 5 -18.17 20.49 0.04
N LYS A 6 -17.52 21.65 0.23
CA LYS A 6 -16.81 21.96 1.49
C LYS A 6 -17.75 21.91 2.70
N THR A 7 -18.95 22.48 2.60
CA THR A 7 -19.95 22.42 3.69
C THR A 7 -20.40 20.99 3.98
N ALA A 8 -20.62 20.18 2.94
CA ALA A 8 -21.03 18.79 3.10
C ALA A 8 -19.94 17.92 3.74
N VAL A 9 -18.67 18.10 3.36
CA VAL A 9 -17.51 17.44 3.99
C VAL A 9 -17.40 17.84 5.46
N ASN A 10 -17.49 19.13 5.78
CA ASN A 10 -17.46 19.60 7.18
C ASN A 10 -18.60 18.99 8.02
N LEU A 11 -19.81 18.88 7.45
CA LEU A 11 -20.93 18.23 8.12
C LEU A 11 -20.66 16.75 8.36
N LEU A 12 -20.08 16.05 7.39
CA LEU A 12 -19.71 14.64 7.51
C LEU A 12 -18.63 14.42 8.58
N LEU A 13 -17.60 15.27 8.63
CA LEU A 13 -16.58 15.24 9.68
C LEU A 13 -17.18 15.50 11.07
N ASN A 14 -18.14 16.43 11.20
CA ASN A 14 -18.85 16.68 12.46
C ASN A 14 -19.71 15.49 12.91
N TYR A 15 -20.28 14.73 11.96
CA TYR A 15 -21.01 13.51 12.28
C TYR A 15 -20.08 12.40 12.76
N ILE A 16 -18.85 12.34 12.24
CA ILE A 16 -17.83 11.41 12.73
C ILE A 16 -17.39 11.75 14.16
N SER A 17 -17.28 13.03 14.52
CA SER A 17 -16.94 13.38 15.92
C SER A 17 -18.05 13.13 16.93
N ASP A 18 -19.31 13.09 16.49
CA ASP A 18 -20.49 13.13 17.35
C ASP A 18 -21.45 12.00 17.00
N ASN A 19 -21.24 10.86 17.66
CA ASN A 19 -21.97 9.61 17.47
C ASN A 19 -21.95 9.08 16.02
N PRO A 20 -20.77 8.68 15.49
CA PRO A 20 -20.63 8.22 14.11
C PRO A 20 -21.58 7.08 13.74
N MET A 21 -21.71 6.04 14.58
CA MET A 21 -22.59 4.90 14.32
C MET A 21 -24.05 5.34 14.19
N GLY A 22 -24.56 6.13 15.15
CA GLY A 22 -25.94 6.65 15.10
C GLY A 22 -26.20 7.64 13.97
N ARG A 23 -25.16 8.15 13.30
CA ARG A 23 -25.25 9.11 12.19
C ARG A 23 -24.94 8.53 10.82
N LEU A 24 -24.59 7.24 10.72
CA LEU A 24 -24.34 6.56 9.45
C LEU A 24 -25.42 6.80 8.38
N PRO A 25 -26.75 6.69 8.67
CA PRO A 25 -27.77 6.96 7.67
C PRO A 25 -27.68 8.37 7.07
N LYS A 26 -27.44 9.38 7.92
CA LYS A 26 -27.32 10.79 7.50
C LYS A 26 -26.02 11.04 6.74
N MET A 27 -24.93 10.39 7.12
CA MET A 27 -23.66 10.48 6.39
C MET A 27 -23.80 9.92 4.96
N LEU A 28 -24.49 8.79 4.80
CA LEU A 28 -24.77 8.20 3.49
C LEU A 28 -25.69 9.08 2.63
N GLU A 29 -26.71 9.71 3.22
CA GLU A 29 -27.53 10.71 2.51
C GLU A 29 -26.72 11.93 2.04
N ILE A 30 -25.74 12.36 2.81
CA ILE A 30 -24.82 13.44 2.39
C ILE A 30 -23.96 12.97 1.21
N ALA A 31 -23.42 11.75 1.28
CA ALA A 31 -22.64 11.17 0.19
C ALA A 31 -23.45 11.09 -1.12
N GLU A 32 -24.72 10.65 -1.06
CA GLU A 32 -25.63 10.63 -2.22
C GLU A 32 -25.85 12.03 -2.81
N LYS A 33 -26.00 13.05 -1.96
CA LYS A 33 -26.15 14.44 -2.41
C LYS A 33 -24.86 15.02 -3.01
N LEU A 34 -23.71 14.50 -2.61
CA LEU A 34 -22.40 14.88 -3.16
C LEU A 34 -22.13 14.22 -4.52
N ASP A 35 -22.71 13.04 -4.78
CA ASP A 35 -22.62 12.31 -6.05
C ASP A 35 -23.47 12.95 -7.17
N ARG A 36 -23.12 14.19 -7.54
CA ARG A 36 -23.79 14.93 -8.62
C ARG A 36 -23.54 14.25 -9.96
N GLY A 37 -24.54 13.55 -10.47
CA GLY A 37 -24.46 12.81 -11.74
C GLY A 37 -24.62 11.30 -11.57
N GLY A 38 -24.75 10.80 -10.33
CA GLY A 38 -25.04 9.39 -10.06
C GLY A 38 -23.89 8.44 -10.39
N LEU A 39 -22.66 8.95 -10.45
CA LEU A 39 -21.47 8.19 -10.85
C LEU A 39 -21.08 7.14 -9.79
N HIS A 40 -21.43 7.39 -8.52
CA HIS A 40 -21.10 6.55 -7.38
C HIS A 40 -22.32 5.95 -6.69
N SER A 41 -23.51 6.12 -7.26
CA SER A 41 -24.78 5.74 -6.61
C SER A 41 -24.88 4.23 -6.34
N VAL A 42 -24.26 3.40 -7.19
CA VAL A 42 -24.19 1.95 -6.97
C VAL A 42 -23.35 1.63 -5.72
N GLN A 43 -22.18 2.27 -5.60
CA GLN A 43 -21.25 2.08 -4.48
C GLN A 43 -21.85 2.60 -3.18
N ILE A 44 -22.49 3.78 -3.20
CA ILE A 44 -23.11 4.37 -2.01
C ILE A 44 -24.27 3.50 -1.51
N ASN A 45 -25.11 2.98 -2.41
CA ASN A 45 -26.18 2.06 -2.03
C ASN A 45 -25.63 0.73 -1.49
N ALA A 46 -24.54 0.20 -2.05
CA ALA A 46 -23.88 -0.98 -1.52
C ALA A 46 -23.35 -0.72 -0.10
N LEU A 47 -22.66 0.41 0.12
CA LEU A 47 -22.20 0.82 1.45
C LEU A 47 -23.36 1.00 2.43
N ARG A 48 -24.49 1.55 1.98
CA ARG A 48 -25.69 1.70 2.81
C ARG A 48 -26.21 0.35 3.30
N ASN A 49 -26.37 -0.62 2.40
CA ASN A 49 -26.85 -1.95 2.77
C ASN A 49 -25.87 -2.68 3.71
N ILE A 50 -24.57 -2.48 3.48
CA ILE A 50 -23.50 -3.13 4.25
C ILE A 50 -23.37 -2.50 5.65
N LEU A 51 -23.32 -1.18 5.75
CA LEU A 51 -23.05 -0.47 6.99
C LEU A 51 -24.26 -0.31 7.90
N LEU A 52 -25.49 -0.47 7.39
CA LEU A 52 -26.72 -0.40 8.19
C LEU A 52 -27.26 -1.77 8.60
N ASP A 53 -26.71 -2.87 8.09
CA ASP A 53 -27.02 -4.22 8.55
C ASP A 53 -26.11 -4.59 9.72
N GLU A 54 -26.67 -4.62 10.94
CA GLU A 54 -25.95 -4.94 12.18
C GLU A 54 -25.34 -6.35 12.18
N ASN A 55 -25.82 -7.26 11.31
CA ASN A 55 -25.25 -8.61 11.18
C ASN A 55 -24.10 -8.67 10.15
N ASN A 56 -23.82 -7.58 9.45
CA ASN A 56 -22.78 -7.54 8.44
C ASN A 56 -21.40 -7.32 9.07
N ILE A 57 -20.40 -8.07 8.62
CA ILE A 57 -19.04 -7.98 9.15
C ILE A 57 -18.44 -6.57 9.04
N TRP A 58 -18.81 -5.81 8.02
CA TRP A 58 -18.32 -4.45 7.81
C TRP A 58 -19.03 -3.43 8.71
N HIS A 59 -20.25 -3.72 9.16
CA HIS A 59 -20.86 -2.97 10.27
C HIS A 59 -20.06 -3.18 11.55
N THR A 60 -19.77 -4.44 11.90
CA THR A 60 -18.91 -4.79 13.05
C THR A 60 -17.52 -4.16 12.95
N PHE A 61 -16.90 -4.20 11.77
CA PHE A 61 -15.63 -3.51 11.51
C PHE A 61 -15.72 -2.02 11.82
N THR A 62 -16.77 -1.35 11.32
CA THR A 62 -16.98 0.09 11.50
C THR A 62 -17.24 0.44 12.95
N GLU A 63 -18.03 -0.37 13.65
CA GLU A 63 -18.28 -0.23 15.08
C GLU A 63 -16.99 -0.37 15.89
N ASN A 64 -16.22 -1.43 15.67
CA ASN A 64 -14.93 -1.65 16.33
C ASN A 64 -13.95 -0.50 16.06
N LEU A 65 -13.94 0.02 14.83
CA LEU A 65 -13.09 1.14 14.45
C LEU A 65 -13.48 2.41 15.24
N VAL A 66 -14.77 2.74 15.32
CA VAL A 66 -15.30 3.87 16.09
C VAL A 66 -15.01 3.72 17.59
N GLN A 67 -15.16 2.51 18.12
CA GLN A 67 -15.00 2.26 19.55
C GLN A 67 -13.54 2.29 19.98
N GLU A 68 -12.61 1.79 19.16
CA GLU A 68 -11.21 1.59 19.58
C GLU A 68 -10.26 2.68 19.08
N VAL A 69 -10.60 3.42 18.02
CA VAL A 69 -9.75 4.48 17.47
C VAL A 69 -10.24 5.85 17.92
N ASP A 70 -9.31 6.78 18.16
CA ASP A 70 -9.62 8.16 18.47
C ASP A 70 -10.36 8.85 17.30
N THR A 71 -11.42 9.58 17.61
CA THR A 71 -12.30 10.19 16.60
C THR A 71 -11.57 11.17 15.70
N LYS A 72 -10.51 11.84 16.19
CA LYS A 72 -9.69 12.74 15.37
C LYS A 72 -8.97 11.99 14.26
N LEU A 73 -8.46 10.79 14.53
CA LEU A 73 -7.81 9.96 13.51
C LEU A 73 -8.82 9.52 12.46
N LEU A 74 -10.05 9.16 12.87
CA LEU A 74 -11.11 8.80 11.94
C LEU A 74 -11.53 9.98 11.05
N GLN A 75 -11.66 11.18 11.64
CA GLN A 75 -11.91 12.39 10.87
C GLN A 75 -10.80 12.66 9.86
N LYS A 76 -9.53 12.55 10.28
CA LYS A 76 -8.38 12.78 9.41
C LYS A 76 -8.23 11.75 8.31
N PHE A 77 -8.50 10.47 8.61
CA PHE A 77 -8.57 9.42 7.62
C PHE A 77 -9.63 9.74 6.57
N VAL A 78 -10.84 10.12 6.97
CA VAL A 78 -11.90 10.48 6.03
C VAL A 78 -11.56 11.74 5.23
N GLU A 79 -11.06 12.80 5.88
CA GLU A 79 -10.67 14.04 5.23
C GLU A 79 -9.57 13.82 4.19
N CYS A 80 -8.45 13.22 4.59
CA CYS A 80 -7.27 13.14 3.73
C CYS A 80 -7.37 12.00 2.72
N PHE A 81 -7.79 10.82 3.18
CA PHE A 81 -7.77 9.60 2.38
C PHE A 81 -9.04 9.47 1.53
N ILE A 82 -10.23 9.66 2.11
CA ILE A 82 -11.51 9.47 1.39
C ILE A 82 -11.88 10.71 0.57
N VAL A 83 -11.72 11.91 1.11
CA VAL A 83 -12.09 13.15 0.40
C VAL A 83 -10.95 13.65 -0.48
N ASN A 84 -9.80 13.99 0.10
CA ASN A 84 -8.74 14.64 -0.66
C ASN A 84 -8.11 13.70 -1.70
N ALA A 85 -7.70 12.49 -1.33
CA ALA A 85 -7.03 11.58 -2.27
C ALA A 85 -7.97 11.01 -3.35
N ASN A 86 -9.22 10.68 -3.02
CA ASN A 86 -10.14 9.99 -3.94
C ASN A 86 -11.10 10.93 -4.70
N LEU A 87 -11.47 12.09 -4.16
CA LEU A 87 -12.36 13.02 -4.87
C LEU A 87 -11.58 14.14 -5.55
N GLU A 88 -10.86 14.95 -4.78
CA GLU A 88 -10.14 16.11 -5.34
C GLU A 88 -8.87 15.71 -6.07
N GLY A 89 -8.12 14.75 -5.52
CA GLY A 89 -6.88 14.22 -6.09
C GLY A 89 -7.11 13.52 -7.41
N GLU A 90 -8.13 12.66 -7.51
CA GLU A 90 -8.42 11.93 -8.75
C GLU A 90 -8.84 12.85 -9.91
N GLU A 91 -9.69 13.85 -9.65
CA GLU A 91 -10.07 14.83 -10.68
C GLU A 91 -8.84 15.59 -11.22
N ARG A 92 -7.96 16.04 -10.31
CA ARG A 92 -6.72 16.74 -10.66
C ARG A 92 -5.76 15.82 -11.43
N ALA A 93 -5.54 14.62 -10.94
CA ALA A 93 -4.67 13.62 -11.56
C ALA A 93 -5.12 13.35 -13.00
N ARG A 94 -6.41 13.02 -13.22
CA ARG A 94 -6.95 12.76 -14.57
C ARG A 94 -6.77 13.93 -15.53
N ALA A 95 -6.93 15.17 -15.06
CA ALA A 95 -6.71 16.36 -15.89
C ALA A 95 -5.25 16.50 -16.32
N ILE A 96 -4.30 16.18 -15.42
CA ILE A 96 -2.86 16.24 -15.66
C ILE A 96 -2.41 15.07 -16.55
N GLU A 97 -2.89 13.85 -16.30
CA GLU A 97 -2.65 12.68 -17.15
C GLU A 97 -3.03 12.98 -18.61
N LYS A 98 -4.21 13.55 -18.82
CA LYS A 98 -4.66 13.96 -20.17
C LYS A 98 -3.80 15.06 -20.77
N LYS A 99 -3.33 16.01 -19.96
CA LYS A 99 -2.53 17.16 -20.42
C LYS A 99 -1.11 16.75 -20.83
N TYR A 100 -0.48 15.86 -20.08
CA TYR A 100 0.94 15.51 -20.26
C TYR A 100 1.17 14.10 -20.81
N ASP A 101 0.11 13.34 -21.07
CA ASP A 101 0.14 11.97 -21.60
C ASP A 101 1.02 11.03 -20.77
N CYS A 102 0.90 11.13 -19.44
CA CYS A 102 1.61 10.30 -18.46
C CYS A 102 0.62 9.72 -17.43
N ASN A 103 1.09 8.78 -16.61
CA ASN A 103 0.36 8.33 -15.45
C ASN A 103 0.59 9.28 -14.28
N ILE A 104 -0.41 9.48 -13.40
CA ILE A 104 -0.25 10.17 -12.12
C ILE A 104 -0.62 9.22 -10.99
N PRO A 105 0.28 8.95 -10.04
CA PRO A 105 0.04 7.96 -9.00
C PRO A 105 -1.00 8.49 -8.01
N TRP A 106 -1.67 7.57 -7.33
CA TRP A 106 -2.54 7.89 -6.21
C TRP A 106 -1.76 7.92 -4.88
N ALA A 107 -0.68 7.12 -4.77
CA ALA A 107 0.22 7.11 -3.64
C ALA A 107 1.70 7.15 -4.08
N ILE A 108 2.54 7.78 -3.27
CA ILE A 108 4.00 7.76 -3.44
C ILE A 108 4.62 7.10 -2.21
N LEU A 109 5.44 6.08 -2.42
CA LEU A 109 6.27 5.50 -1.37
C LEU A 109 7.67 6.11 -1.43
N MET A 110 8.14 6.59 -0.29
CA MET A 110 9.46 7.22 -0.15
C MET A 110 10.22 6.48 0.94
N ASP A 111 11.51 6.31 0.71
CA ASP A 111 12.44 5.78 1.69
C ASP A 111 13.21 6.95 2.31
N PRO A 112 12.86 7.44 3.52
CA PRO A 112 13.53 8.61 4.11
C PRO A 112 15.01 8.37 4.41
N THR A 113 15.36 7.11 4.63
CA THR A 113 16.71 6.62 4.92
C THR A 113 16.83 5.18 4.45
N SER A 114 18.04 4.74 4.13
CA SER A 114 18.33 3.31 3.93
C SER A 114 18.82 2.63 5.22
N ALA A 115 19.05 3.39 6.30
CA ALA A 115 19.48 2.85 7.58
C ALA A 115 18.38 2.03 8.26
N CYS A 116 18.73 0.84 8.76
CA CYS A 116 17.83 -0.01 9.54
C CYS A 116 18.52 -0.47 10.82
N ASN A 117 17.76 -0.62 11.90
CA ASN A 117 18.28 -1.15 13.16
C ASN A 117 18.12 -2.69 13.28
N LEU A 118 17.73 -3.37 12.19
CA LEU A 118 17.67 -4.82 12.04
C LEU A 118 18.34 -5.25 10.73
N SER A 119 18.67 -6.54 10.60
CA SER A 119 19.29 -7.13 9.41
C SER A 119 18.53 -8.39 8.97
N CYS A 120 17.28 -8.21 8.53
CA CYS A 120 16.35 -9.31 8.26
C CYS A 120 16.81 -10.22 7.11
N THR A 121 16.59 -11.53 7.24
CA THR A 121 16.81 -12.51 6.17
C THR A 121 15.84 -12.25 5.00
N GLY A 122 16.37 -12.09 3.78
CA GLY A 122 15.56 -11.84 2.58
C GLY A 122 14.90 -10.46 2.56
N CYS A 123 15.57 -9.45 3.14
CA CYS A 123 15.14 -8.06 3.05
C CYS A 123 15.39 -7.49 1.65
N TRP A 124 14.33 -6.99 0.99
CA TRP A 124 14.46 -6.33 -0.30
C TRP A 124 15.15 -4.96 -0.19
N ALA A 125 14.96 -4.24 0.92
CA ALA A 125 15.52 -2.90 1.12
C ALA A 125 17.02 -2.91 1.50
N ALA A 126 17.60 -4.08 1.81
CA ALA A 126 19.03 -4.20 2.11
C ALA A 126 19.92 -3.82 0.92
N GLN A 127 19.38 -3.84 -0.30
CA GLN A 127 20.12 -3.54 -1.53
C GLN A 127 20.54 -2.05 -1.67
N TYR A 128 19.99 -1.15 -0.84
CA TYR A 128 20.33 0.28 -0.88
C TYR A 128 21.54 0.67 -0.01
N GLY A 129 22.14 -0.29 0.71
CA GLY A 129 23.14 -0.04 1.75
C GLY A 129 22.59 0.79 2.92
N GLU A 130 23.44 1.26 3.84
CA GLU A 130 22.98 1.86 5.11
C GLU A 130 23.18 3.38 5.24
N LYS A 131 23.66 4.06 4.19
CA LYS A 131 24.17 5.44 4.29
C LYS A 131 23.33 6.50 3.58
N ASN A 132 22.31 6.12 2.83
CA ASN A 132 21.55 7.05 2.00
C ASN A 132 20.40 7.66 2.80
N ASN A 133 20.15 8.95 2.59
CA ASN A 133 19.13 9.71 3.29
C ASN A 133 18.59 10.81 2.39
N LEU A 134 17.26 10.91 2.30
CA LEU A 134 16.61 12.09 1.76
C LEU A 134 16.58 13.18 2.83
N SER A 135 16.94 14.41 2.44
CA SER A 135 16.79 15.56 3.33
C SER A 135 15.32 15.85 3.59
N TYR A 136 15.01 16.51 4.70
CA TYR A 136 13.64 16.93 5.01
C TYR A 136 13.06 17.80 3.89
N GLU A 137 13.87 18.68 3.30
CA GLU A 137 13.48 19.60 2.23
C GLU A 137 13.08 18.85 0.96
N ILE A 138 13.76 17.74 0.64
CA ILE A 138 13.40 16.91 -0.51
C ILE A 138 12.10 16.16 -0.24
N LEU A 139 11.93 15.56 0.95
CA LEU A 139 10.68 14.89 1.32
C LEU A 139 9.48 15.86 1.28
N ASP A 140 9.65 17.07 1.83
CA ASP A 140 8.65 18.15 1.77
C ASP A 140 8.37 18.61 0.33
N SER A 141 9.41 18.74 -0.50
CA SER A 141 9.25 19.09 -1.92
C SER A 141 8.45 18.03 -2.68
N ILE A 142 8.69 16.75 -2.43
CA ILE A 142 7.90 15.65 -3.02
C ILE A 142 6.43 15.78 -2.61
N CYS A 143 6.14 16.06 -1.34
CA CYS A 143 4.76 16.27 -0.90
C CYS A 143 4.10 17.50 -1.54
N GLN A 144 4.84 18.60 -1.73
CA GLN A 144 4.32 19.79 -2.41
C GLN A 144 4.01 19.51 -3.89
N GLN A 145 4.96 18.94 -4.62
CA GLN A 145 4.80 18.58 -6.02
C GLN A 145 3.69 17.54 -6.21
N GLY A 146 3.63 16.52 -5.34
CA GLY A 146 2.59 15.50 -5.37
C GLY A 146 1.19 16.11 -5.24
N LYS A 147 0.98 17.07 -4.33
CA LYS A 147 -0.31 17.77 -4.22
C LYS A 147 -0.70 18.57 -5.46
N GLU A 148 0.28 19.18 -6.13
CA GLU A 148 0.05 19.85 -7.42
C GLU A 148 -0.37 18.85 -8.51
N LEU A 149 0.07 17.59 -8.41
CA LEU A 149 -0.33 16.50 -9.30
C LEU A 149 -1.65 15.82 -8.87
N GLY A 150 -2.11 16.00 -7.64
CA GLY A 150 -3.30 15.33 -7.09
C GLY A 150 -3.00 14.15 -6.15
N VAL A 151 -1.75 13.99 -5.72
CA VAL A 151 -1.31 12.97 -4.77
C VAL A 151 -1.43 13.48 -3.34
N TYR A 152 -2.17 12.74 -2.51
CA TYR A 152 -2.39 13.09 -1.09
C TYR A 152 -2.06 11.95 -0.12
N PHE A 153 -1.61 10.80 -0.62
CA PHE A 153 -1.22 9.66 0.21
C PHE A 153 0.26 9.34 0.05
N TYR A 154 1.00 9.39 1.16
CA TYR A 154 2.43 9.18 1.19
C TYR A 154 2.77 8.04 2.14
N ILE A 155 3.55 7.09 1.63
CA ILE A 155 3.95 5.89 2.35
C ILE A 155 5.45 5.98 2.63
N PHE A 156 5.86 5.60 3.83
CA PHE A 156 7.26 5.50 4.21
C PHE A 156 7.65 4.04 4.37
N SER A 157 8.78 3.70 3.77
CA SER A 157 9.50 2.43 3.92
C SER A 157 10.98 2.79 4.06
N GLY A 158 11.89 1.91 3.61
CA GLY A 158 13.30 2.22 3.46
C GLY A 158 14.06 2.13 4.76
N GLY A 159 15.08 1.27 4.78
CA GLY A 159 15.65 0.80 6.04
C GLY A 159 14.55 0.59 7.08
N GLU A 160 14.66 1.26 8.23
CA GLU A 160 13.55 1.50 9.15
C GLU A 160 13.16 3.00 9.14
N PRO A 161 11.97 3.39 8.63
CA PRO A 161 11.60 4.79 8.49
C PRO A 161 11.49 5.52 9.83
N LEU A 162 11.17 4.82 10.93
CA LEU A 162 11.06 5.45 12.26
C LEU A 162 12.40 5.89 12.85
N ILE A 163 13.55 5.55 12.24
CA ILE A 163 14.82 6.23 12.53
C ILE A 163 14.71 7.74 12.25
N ARG A 164 13.90 8.10 11.24
CA ARG A 164 13.62 9.48 10.82
C ARG A 164 12.28 10.00 11.38
N LYS A 165 11.74 9.42 12.48
CA LYS A 165 10.41 9.74 13.01
C LYS A 165 10.15 11.23 13.25
N LYS A 166 11.15 12.01 13.68
CA LYS A 166 11.00 13.47 13.88
C LYS A 166 10.67 14.21 12.58
N ASP A 167 11.31 13.84 11.49
CA ASP A 167 11.10 14.48 10.19
C ASP A 167 9.76 14.04 9.58
N ILE A 168 9.38 12.77 9.78
CA ILE A 168 8.07 12.25 9.39
C ILE A 168 6.95 12.98 10.13
N ILE A 169 7.04 13.14 11.45
CA ILE A 169 6.04 13.89 12.24
C ILE A 169 5.97 15.35 11.77
N LYS A 170 7.11 15.98 11.50
CA LYS A 170 7.16 17.34 10.94
C LYS A 170 6.51 17.45 9.56
N LEU A 171 6.61 16.43 8.70
CA LEU A 171 5.86 16.37 7.43
C LEU A 171 4.35 16.25 7.68
N CYS A 172 3.95 15.37 8.61
CA CYS A 172 2.55 15.18 8.97
C CYS A 172 1.90 16.50 9.46
N GLU A 173 2.62 17.27 10.29
CA GLU A 173 2.22 18.60 10.75
C GLU A 173 2.09 19.63 9.62
N LYS A 174 3.03 19.64 8.68
CA LYS A 174 3.06 20.61 7.59
C LYS A 174 2.00 20.32 6.52
N HIS A 175 1.73 19.04 6.24
CA HIS A 175 0.82 18.59 5.19
C HIS A 175 -0.43 17.94 5.80
N GLN A 176 -1.18 18.70 6.60
CA GLN A 176 -2.40 18.25 7.28
C GLN A 176 -3.57 17.89 6.34
N ASP A 177 -3.41 18.18 5.05
CA ASP A 177 -4.30 17.80 3.94
C ASP A 177 -3.93 16.45 3.30
N CYS A 178 -2.78 15.88 3.66
CA CYS A 178 -2.29 14.59 3.22
C CYS A 178 -2.41 13.54 4.32
N TYR A 179 -2.51 12.27 3.91
CA TYR A 179 -2.42 11.13 4.81
C TYR A 179 -1.04 10.48 4.68
N PHE A 180 -0.48 10.07 5.80
CA PHE A 180 0.82 9.44 5.88
C PHE A 180 0.69 8.03 6.44
N PHE A 181 1.59 7.16 6.01
CA PHE A 181 1.63 5.77 6.45
C PHE A 181 3.07 5.27 6.49
N ALA A 182 3.41 4.38 7.41
CA ALA A 182 4.73 3.74 7.41
C ALA A 182 4.64 2.23 7.65
N PHE A 183 5.44 1.47 6.91
CA PHE A 183 5.82 0.12 7.29
C PHE A 183 6.95 0.19 8.31
N THR A 184 6.82 -0.49 9.45
CA THR A 184 7.84 -0.45 10.51
C THR A 184 8.08 -1.84 11.09
N ASN A 185 9.30 -2.08 11.55
CA ASN A 185 9.66 -3.23 12.38
C ASN A 185 9.19 -3.08 13.84
N GLY A 186 8.58 -1.96 14.20
CA GLY A 186 7.94 -1.71 15.50
C GLY A 186 8.88 -1.41 16.66
N THR A 187 10.19 -1.64 16.52
CA THR A 187 11.15 -1.56 17.63
C THR A 187 11.41 -0.14 18.15
N LEU A 188 11.00 0.89 17.41
CA LEU A 188 11.18 2.31 17.73
C LEU A 188 9.88 3.02 18.12
N VAL A 189 8.80 2.26 18.31
CA VAL A 189 7.49 2.78 18.74
C VAL A 189 7.45 2.91 20.26
N ASP A 190 7.52 4.15 20.72
CA ASP A 190 7.42 4.56 22.12
C ASP A 190 6.18 5.44 22.37
N ASP A 191 5.90 5.74 23.64
CA ASP A 191 4.77 6.58 24.02
C ASP A 191 4.87 8.02 23.48
N GLU A 192 6.09 8.52 23.25
CA GLU A 192 6.31 9.83 22.63
C GLU A 192 5.80 9.84 21.20
N LEU A 193 6.21 8.86 20.39
CA LEU A 193 5.71 8.72 19.03
C LEU A 193 4.19 8.51 19.02
N CYS A 194 3.63 7.72 19.94
CA CYS A 194 2.18 7.52 20.01
C CYS A 194 1.43 8.84 20.25
N ARG A 195 1.92 9.68 21.17
CA ARG A 195 1.35 11.02 21.41
C ARG A 195 1.49 11.93 20.20
N ASP A 196 2.62 11.87 19.49
CA ASP A 196 2.82 12.64 18.27
C ASP A 196 1.87 12.20 17.14
N ILE A 197 1.69 10.90 16.95
CA ILE A 197 0.72 10.34 15.99
C ILE A 197 -0.70 10.85 16.31
N LEU A 198 -1.11 10.79 17.57
CA LEU A 198 -2.40 11.33 18.01
C LEU A 198 -2.53 12.84 17.73
N ARG A 199 -1.44 13.58 17.99
CA ARG A 199 -1.38 15.03 17.81
C ARG A 199 -1.43 15.45 16.35
N VAL A 200 -0.81 14.72 15.42
CA VAL A 200 -0.90 15.03 13.98
C VAL A 200 -2.17 14.47 13.35
N GLY A 201 -2.65 13.31 13.82
CA GLY A 201 -3.92 12.68 13.43
C GLY A 201 -3.96 12.06 12.02
N ASN A 202 -2.99 12.34 11.16
CA ASN A 202 -2.93 11.90 9.76
C ASN A 202 -1.78 10.92 9.48
N PHE A 203 -1.39 10.11 10.46
CA PHE A 203 -0.31 9.12 10.33
C PHE A 203 -0.73 7.77 10.91
N ALA A 204 -0.52 6.68 10.15
CA ALA A 204 -0.80 5.31 10.59
C ALA A 204 0.38 4.38 10.33
N LEU A 205 0.46 3.28 11.09
CA LEU A 205 1.57 2.31 10.99
C LEU A 205 1.05 0.92 10.58
N ALA A 206 1.84 0.21 9.78
CA ALA A 206 1.76 -1.24 9.64
C ALA A 206 3.00 -1.90 10.26
N PHE A 207 2.75 -2.79 11.21
CA PHE A 207 3.81 -3.58 11.83
C PHE A 207 4.19 -4.77 10.98
N SER A 208 5.47 -4.87 10.67
CA SER A 208 6.03 -6.02 9.97
C SER A 208 6.19 -7.21 10.90
N ILE A 209 5.41 -8.28 10.67
CA ILE A 209 5.36 -9.48 11.51
C ILE A 209 5.02 -10.71 10.65
N GLU A 210 5.63 -11.86 10.93
CA GLU A 210 5.44 -13.09 10.16
C GLU A 210 5.03 -14.24 11.07
N GLY A 211 3.73 -14.36 11.36
CA GLY A 211 3.21 -15.48 12.14
C GLY A 211 3.53 -15.33 13.62
N ASP A 212 4.01 -16.41 14.23
CA ASP A 212 4.35 -16.47 15.65
C ASP A 212 5.75 -15.91 15.97
N GLU A 213 6.15 -16.05 17.25
CA GLU A 213 7.45 -15.59 17.75
C GLU A 213 8.61 -16.28 17.04
N GLU A 214 8.53 -17.60 16.82
CA GLU A 214 9.59 -18.37 16.18
C GLU A 214 9.80 -17.93 14.73
N ALA A 215 8.71 -17.84 13.96
CA ALA A 215 8.76 -17.45 12.56
C ALA A 215 9.21 -15.99 12.36
N THR A 216 8.69 -15.08 13.19
CA THR A 216 9.08 -13.66 13.13
C THR A 216 10.55 -13.47 13.52
N ASP A 217 11.00 -14.08 14.62
CA ASP A 217 12.38 -13.92 15.09
C ASP A 217 13.40 -14.62 14.19
N MET A 218 13.04 -15.75 13.56
CA MET A 218 13.88 -16.42 12.56
C MET A 218 14.22 -15.47 11.41
N ARG A 219 13.24 -14.71 10.93
CA ARG A 219 13.43 -13.77 9.82
C ARG A 219 14.06 -12.46 10.26
N ARG A 220 13.64 -11.89 11.40
CA ARG A 220 13.91 -10.49 11.77
C ARG A 220 14.91 -10.31 12.91
N GLY A 221 15.30 -11.39 13.56
CA GLY A 221 16.21 -11.40 14.71
C GLY A 221 15.48 -11.60 16.04
N LYS A 222 16.16 -12.24 16.97
CA LYS A 222 15.61 -12.64 18.28
C LYS A 222 15.04 -11.48 19.09
N GLY A 223 13.84 -11.66 19.63
CA GLY A 223 13.10 -10.69 20.44
C GLY A 223 12.37 -9.63 19.63
N THR A 224 12.34 -9.73 18.29
CA THR A 224 11.64 -8.76 17.44
C THR A 224 10.13 -8.89 17.59
N TYR A 225 9.62 -10.12 17.62
CA TYR A 225 8.19 -10.38 17.81
C TYR A 225 7.66 -9.66 19.06
N ARG A 226 8.32 -9.84 20.21
CA ARG A 226 7.89 -9.20 21.47
C ARG A 226 7.85 -7.68 21.37
N LYS A 227 8.87 -7.06 20.76
CA LYS A 227 8.89 -5.61 20.55
C LYS A 227 7.74 -5.12 19.68
N VAL A 228 7.40 -5.87 18.63
CA VAL A 228 6.23 -5.58 17.78
C VAL A 228 4.94 -5.68 18.59
N ILE A 229 4.76 -6.73 19.37
CA ILE A 229 3.59 -6.92 20.22
C ILE A 229 3.45 -5.77 21.23
N GLU A 230 4.53 -5.42 21.94
CA GLU A 230 4.52 -4.29 22.87
C GLU A 230 4.19 -2.96 22.17
N ALA A 231 4.66 -2.76 20.93
CA ALA A 231 4.34 -1.57 20.15
C ALA A 231 2.84 -1.52 19.78
N MET A 232 2.24 -2.64 19.39
CA MET A 232 0.79 -2.74 19.14
C MET A 232 -0.01 -2.44 20.42
N GLU A 233 0.42 -2.98 21.57
CA GLU A 233 -0.22 -2.71 22.87
C GLU A 233 -0.18 -1.22 23.22
N ARG A 234 0.97 -0.56 23.03
CA ARG A 234 1.11 0.90 23.20
C ARG A 234 0.15 1.65 22.27
N MET A 235 0.18 1.36 20.96
CA MET A 235 -0.70 2.04 20.01
C MET A 235 -2.19 1.85 20.32
N LYS A 236 -2.60 0.64 20.74
CA LYS A 236 -3.97 0.35 21.17
C LYS A 236 -4.35 1.15 22.42
N ALA A 237 -3.46 1.24 23.41
CA ALA A 237 -3.71 2.03 24.62
C ALA A 237 -3.91 3.53 24.32
N HIS A 238 -3.21 4.06 23.30
CA HIS A 238 -3.39 5.43 22.80
C HIS A 238 -4.52 5.57 21.76
N ARG A 239 -5.31 4.51 21.52
CA ARG A 239 -6.43 4.50 20.56
C ARG A 239 -6.03 4.90 19.13
N LEU A 240 -4.85 4.46 18.69
CA LEU A 240 -4.32 4.81 17.38
C LEU A 240 -4.78 3.83 16.30
N LEU A 241 -4.87 4.30 15.06
CA LEU A 241 -5.14 3.45 13.90
C LEU A 241 -3.84 2.79 13.42
N PHE A 242 -3.80 1.47 13.44
CA PHE A 242 -2.70 0.68 12.91
C PHE A 242 -3.16 -0.67 12.36
N GLY A 243 -2.23 -1.35 11.70
CA GLY A 243 -2.42 -2.69 11.17
C GLY A 243 -1.11 -3.45 11.15
N TYR A 244 -1.09 -4.53 10.39
CA TYR A 244 0.11 -5.33 10.19
C TYR A 244 0.45 -5.49 8.71
N SER A 245 1.69 -5.86 8.44
CA SER A 245 2.15 -6.27 7.12
C SER A 245 2.93 -7.57 7.23
N THR A 246 2.62 -8.51 6.35
CA THR A 246 3.26 -9.84 6.30
C THR A 246 3.92 -10.04 4.95
N CYS A 247 5.13 -10.62 4.97
CA CYS A 247 5.71 -11.21 3.79
C CYS A 247 5.47 -12.73 3.84
N TYR A 248 4.52 -13.23 3.05
CA TYR A 248 4.31 -14.66 2.92
C TYR A 248 5.29 -15.27 1.91
N HIS A 249 5.73 -16.48 2.20
CA HIS A 249 6.72 -17.25 1.44
C HIS A 249 6.47 -18.75 1.63
N ARG A 250 7.26 -19.59 0.96
CA ARG A 250 7.09 -21.06 0.93
C ARG A 250 6.88 -21.72 2.30
N TYR A 251 7.47 -21.18 3.35
CA TYR A 251 7.56 -21.83 4.66
C TYR A 251 6.65 -21.22 5.72
N ASN A 252 5.91 -20.13 5.42
CA ASN A 252 5.03 -19.49 6.41
C ASN A 252 3.62 -19.19 5.88
N THR A 253 3.32 -19.49 4.60
CA THR A 253 2.08 -19.03 3.95
C THR A 253 0.83 -19.44 4.72
N GLU A 254 0.74 -20.70 5.15
CA GLU A 254 -0.40 -21.24 5.88
C GLU A 254 -0.49 -20.67 7.30
N SER A 255 0.66 -20.38 7.94
CA SER A 255 0.71 -19.78 9.29
C SER A 255 0.19 -18.34 9.26
N VAL A 256 0.71 -17.50 8.36
CA VAL A 256 0.28 -16.10 8.24
C VAL A 256 -1.12 -15.94 7.64
N GLY A 257 -1.61 -16.97 6.93
CA GLY A 257 -2.97 -17.06 6.46
C GLY A 257 -3.96 -17.64 7.49
N SER A 258 -3.49 -18.20 8.60
CA SER A 258 -4.35 -18.93 9.56
C SER A 258 -5.39 -18.04 10.24
N ASP A 259 -6.48 -18.65 10.73
CA ASP A 259 -7.44 -17.94 11.58
C ASP A 259 -6.79 -17.47 12.88
N GLU A 260 -5.97 -18.32 13.52
CA GLU A 260 -5.27 -18.00 14.76
C GLU A 260 -4.45 -16.72 14.66
N PHE A 261 -3.61 -16.60 13.64
CA PHE A 261 -2.79 -15.42 13.44
C PHE A 261 -3.63 -14.18 13.13
N VAL A 262 -4.59 -14.27 12.20
CA VAL A 262 -5.41 -13.12 11.80
C VAL A 262 -6.28 -12.64 12.96
N ASP A 263 -6.88 -13.55 13.73
CA ASP A 263 -7.74 -13.22 14.86
C ASP A 263 -6.93 -12.62 16.03
N ASP A 264 -5.73 -13.13 16.29
CA ASP A 264 -4.80 -12.52 17.26
C ASP A 264 -4.45 -11.08 16.85
N MET A 265 -4.13 -10.84 15.58
CA MET A 265 -3.85 -9.48 15.09
C MET A 265 -5.04 -8.53 15.27
N ILE A 266 -6.26 -9.00 14.97
CA ILE A 266 -7.50 -8.20 15.17
C ILE A 266 -7.71 -7.90 16.65
N ALA A 267 -7.56 -8.91 17.52
CA ALA A 267 -7.70 -8.76 18.97
C ALA A 267 -6.68 -7.77 19.55
N ARG A 268 -5.47 -7.73 18.98
CA ARG A 268 -4.42 -6.76 19.32
C ARG A 268 -4.67 -5.34 18.81
N GLY A 269 -5.74 -5.12 18.05
CA GLY A 269 -6.16 -3.78 17.60
C GLY A 269 -5.86 -3.49 16.13
N CYS A 270 -5.30 -4.43 15.35
CA CYS A 270 -5.08 -4.21 13.93
C CYS A 270 -6.41 -4.06 13.17
N ARG A 271 -6.49 -3.08 12.28
CA ARG A 271 -7.71 -2.81 11.46
C ARG A 271 -7.51 -2.97 9.97
N PHE A 272 -6.28 -3.14 9.53
CA PHE A 272 -5.97 -3.49 8.15
C PHE A 272 -4.74 -4.40 8.11
N SER A 273 -4.61 -5.13 7.01
CA SER A 273 -3.42 -5.94 6.75
C SER A 273 -2.89 -5.77 5.33
N TRP A 274 -1.57 -5.73 5.21
CA TRP A 274 -0.86 -5.70 3.93
C TRP A 274 -0.11 -7.01 3.73
N ASN A 275 -0.58 -7.85 2.82
CA ASN A 275 0.03 -9.14 2.53
C ASN A 275 0.84 -9.03 1.24
N PHE A 276 2.13 -9.38 1.33
CA PHE A 276 3.06 -9.37 0.21
C PHE A 276 3.58 -10.79 0.00
N THR A 277 3.63 -11.25 -1.24
CA THR A 277 4.42 -12.45 -1.56
C THR A 277 5.90 -12.07 -1.57
N TYR A 278 6.75 -12.98 -1.13
CA TYR A 278 8.19 -12.81 -1.28
C TYR A 278 8.59 -12.64 -2.76
N ILE A 279 9.47 -11.66 -3.03
CA ILE A 279 10.05 -11.38 -4.34
C ILE A 279 11.58 -11.51 -4.24
N PRO A 280 12.24 -12.25 -5.16
CA PRO A 280 13.65 -12.57 -5.05
C PRO A 280 14.53 -11.46 -5.64
N VAL A 281 14.44 -10.25 -5.08
CA VAL A 281 15.24 -9.08 -5.50
C VAL A 281 16.60 -9.07 -4.79
N GLY A 282 17.66 -8.74 -5.54
CA GLY A 282 19.01 -8.59 -5.03
C GLY A 282 19.87 -9.83 -5.27
N LYS A 283 21.19 -9.62 -5.35
CA LYS A 283 22.16 -10.65 -5.75
C LYS A 283 22.02 -11.97 -4.96
N ASP A 284 21.87 -11.88 -3.64
CA ASP A 284 21.80 -13.04 -2.73
C ASP A 284 20.36 -13.52 -2.47
N ALA A 285 19.41 -13.14 -3.32
CA ALA A 285 18.03 -13.52 -3.17
C ALA A 285 17.82 -15.04 -3.31
N ARG A 286 17.15 -15.59 -2.29
CA ARG A 286 16.78 -17.00 -2.18
C ARG A 286 15.52 -17.30 -3.00
N THR A 287 15.62 -18.07 -4.08
CA THR A 287 14.45 -18.46 -4.90
C THR A 287 13.60 -19.57 -4.27
N ASP A 288 14.15 -20.34 -3.32
CA ASP A 288 13.41 -21.35 -2.55
C ASP A 288 12.31 -20.75 -1.67
N LEU A 289 12.41 -19.46 -1.32
CA LEU A 289 11.38 -18.74 -0.58
C LEU A 289 10.15 -18.39 -1.42
N LEU A 290 10.23 -18.44 -2.76
CA LEU A 290 9.06 -18.20 -3.61
C LEU A 290 7.91 -19.14 -3.22
N ALA A 291 6.75 -18.55 -2.91
CA ALA A 291 5.52 -19.29 -2.65
C ALA A 291 5.18 -20.18 -3.85
N THR A 292 4.69 -21.39 -3.60
CA THR A 292 4.25 -22.27 -4.68
C THR A 292 2.98 -21.72 -5.35
N PRO A 293 2.66 -22.16 -6.58
CA PRO A 293 1.38 -21.82 -7.20
C PRO A 293 0.17 -22.16 -6.31
N GLU A 294 0.21 -23.29 -5.61
CA GLU A 294 -0.86 -23.72 -4.70
C GLU A 294 -0.98 -22.77 -3.50
N GLN A 295 0.14 -22.32 -2.95
CA GLN A 295 0.19 -21.36 -1.85
C GLN A 295 -0.33 -19.98 -2.26
N ARG A 296 0.02 -19.51 -3.46
CA ARG A 296 -0.54 -18.26 -4.01
C ARG A 296 -2.04 -18.40 -4.26
N ALA A 297 -2.51 -19.53 -4.77
CA ALA A 297 -3.93 -19.82 -4.93
C ALA A 297 -4.67 -19.90 -3.58
N TYR A 298 -4.02 -20.46 -2.56
CA TYR A 298 -4.52 -20.47 -1.19
C TYR A 298 -4.70 -19.04 -0.69
N MET A 299 -3.67 -18.19 -0.77
CA MET A 299 -3.76 -16.78 -0.34
C MET A 299 -4.83 -16.00 -1.10
N TYR A 300 -4.97 -16.21 -2.43
CA TYR A 300 -6.05 -15.63 -3.22
C TYR A 300 -7.43 -15.94 -2.62
N ARG A 301 -7.72 -17.21 -2.31
CA ARG A 301 -9.01 -17.60 -1.71
C ARG A 301 -9.14 -17.09 -0.27
N ARG A 302 -8.05 -17.20 0.49
CA ARG A 302 -8.03 -16.89 1.92
C ARG A 302 -8.25 -15.41 2.20
N ILE A 303 -7.66 -14.51 1.44
CA ILE A 303 -7.86 -13.06 1.61
C ILE A 303 -9.33 -12.67 1.37
N ARG A 304 -10.00 -13.31 0.41
CA ARG A 304 -11.43 -13.09 0.16
C ARG A 304 -12.29 -13.62 1.32
N GLU A 305 -11.96 -14.79 1.85
CA GLU A 305 -12.61 -15.34 3.04
C GLU A 305 -12.44 -14.41 4.26
N ILE A 306 -11.23 -13.88 4.48
CA ILE A 306 -10.97 -12.92 5.56
C ILE A 306 -11.86 -11.69 5.42
N ARG A 307 -11.99 -11.12 4.22
CA ARG A 307 -12.87 -9.96 3.94
C ARG A 307 -14.36 -10.27 4.13
N GLU A 308 -14.77 -11.51 3.93
CA GLU A 308 -16.16 -11.94 4.13
C GLU A 308 -16.50 -12.18 5.61
N LYS A 309 -15.53 -12.66 6.39
CA LYS A 309 -15.81 -13.25 7.71
C LYS A 309 -15.20 -12.51 8.89
N LYS A 310 -14.20 -11.66 8.68
CA LYS A 310 -13.43 -11.04 9.77
C LYS A 310 -13.48 -9.51 9.69
N PRO A 311 -13.55 -8.79 10.84
CA PRO A 311 -13.65 -7.34 10.86
C PRO A 311 -12.25 -6.71 10.68
N ILE A 312 -11.63 -6.92 9.52
CA ILE A 312 -10.34 -6.35 9.14
C ILE A 312 -10.30 -6.06 7.64
N PHE A 313 -9.72 -4.92 7.26
CA PHE A 313 -9.46 -4.61 5.86
C PHE A 313 -8.15 -5.28 5.38
N ALA A 314 -8.24 -6.53 4.93
CA ALA A 314 -7.09 -7.26 4.41
C ALA A 314 -6.82 -6.93 2.94
N MET A 315 -5.56 -6.67 2.58
CA MET A 315 -5.08 -6.42 1.22
C MET A 315 -3.99 -7.41 0.82
N ASP A 316 -3.94 -7.80 -0.45
CA ASP A 316 -2.88 -8.63 -1.03
C ASP A 316 -2.39 -8.04 -2.36
N PHE A 317 -1.10 -7.68 -2.40
CA PHE A 317 -0.53 -6.93 -3.52
C PHE A 317 -0.48 -7.69 -4.86
N TRP A 318 -0.50 -9.02 -4.86
CA TRP A 318 -0.44 -9.82 -6.09
C TRP A 318 -1.77 -10.50 -6.44
N ASN A 319 -2.62 -10.76 -5.44
CA ASN A 319 -3.88 -11.49 -5.61
C ASN A 319 -5.12 -10.56 -5.74
N ASP A 320 -4.94 -9.25 -5.56
CA ASP A 320 -6.01 -8.24 -5.74
C ASP A 320 -6.02 -7.56 -7.11
N GLY A 321 -5.28 -8.07 -8.10
CA GLY A 321 -5.26 -7.47 -9.43
C GLY A 321 -6.64 -7.34 -10.08
N GLU A 322 -7.62 -8.19 -9.73
CA GLU A 322 -9.00 -8.04 -10.21
C GLU A 322 -9.70 -6.78 -9.69
N TYR A 323 -9.34 -6.32 -8.49
CA TYR A 323 -9.86 -5.09 -7.89
C TYR A 323 -9.05 -3.86 -8.32
N ALA A 324 -7.72 -4.02 -8.45
CA ALA A 324 -6.81 -2.93 -8.79
C ALA A 324 -6.69 -2.65 -10.30
N GLY A 325 -7.22 -3.54 -11.16
CA GLY A 325 -7.05 -3.43 -12.61
C GLY A 325 -5.67 -3.90 -13.08
N GLY A 326 -5.09 -4.92 -12.45
CA GLY A 326 -3.73 -5.42 -12.69
C GLY A 326 -2.67 -4.69 -11.85
N CYS A 327 -1.42 -4.63 -12.35
CA CYS A 327 -0.34 -3.94 -11.64
C CYS A 327 -0.61 -2.45 -11.50
N ILE A 328 -0.17 -1.88 -10.37
CA ILE A 328 -0.32 -0.46 -10.02
C ILE A 328 0.97 0.38 -10.13
N ALA A 329 2.10 -0.27 -10.43
CA ALA A 329 3.42 0.33 -10.55
C ALA A 329 3.56 1.29 -11.74
N GLY A 330 4.70 1.98 -11.84
CA GLY A 330 5.03 2.85 -12.97
C GLY A 330 4.14 4.09 -13.03
N GLY A 331 3.77 4.61 -11.86
CA GLY A 331 2.94 5.81 -11.73
C GLY A 331 1.45 5.57 -11.95
N LYS A 332 0.99 4.37 -12.33
CA LYS A 332 -0.44 4.11 -12.59
C LYS A 332 -1.33 4.37 -11.38
N ARG A 333 -0.93 3.86 -10.22
CA ARG A 333 -1.47 4.28 -8.90
C ARG A 333 -0.36 4.44 -7.86
N TYR A 334 0.86 4.03 -8.17
CA TYR A 334 1.96 3.91 -7.22
C TYR A 334 3.32 4.12 -7.90
N LEU A 335 4.25 4.76 -7.19
CA LEU A 335 5.68 4.78 -7.50
C LEU A 335 6.51 4.75 -6.22
N HIS A 336 7.79 4.47 -6.37
CA HIS A 336 8.78 4.44 -5.30
C HIS A 336 9.87 5.50 -5.52
N ILE A 337 10.30 6.18 -4.45
CA ILE A 337 11.51 7.02 -4.43
C ILE A 337 12.43 6.49 -3.32
N ASN A 338 13.57 5.92 -3.72
CA ASN A 338 14.50 5.31 -2.76
C ASN A 338 15.28 6.39 -1.96
N ALA A 339 16.06 5.96 -0.97
CA ALA A 339 16.79 6.87 -0.08
C ALA A 339 17.94 7.63 -0.76
N ALA A 340 18.37 7.21 -1.95
CA ALA A 340 19.35 7.90 -2.80
C ALA A 340 18.68 8.88 -3.77
N GLY A 341 17.34 8.90 -3.83
CA GLY A 341 16.55 9.80 -4.67
C GLY A 341 16.13 9.21 -6.01
N ASP A 342 16.48 7.96 -6.33
CA ASP A 342 16.07 7.37 -7.61
C ASP A 342 14.56 7.15 -7.64
N VAL A 343 13.94 7.53 -8.76
CA VAL A 343 12.49 7.36 -8.94
C VAL A 343 12.23 6.05 -9.66
N GLU A 344 11.71 5.08 -8.93
CA GLU A 344 11.51 3.70 -9.36
C GLU A 344 10.01 3.41 -9.59
N PRO A 345 9.67 2.52 -10.54
CA PRO A 345 8.27 2.19 -10.79
C PRO A 345 7.64 1.41 -9.64
N CYS A 346 8.43 0.68 -8.84
CA CYS A 346 7.97 -0.15 -7.74
C CYS A 346 9.08 -0.39 -6.71
N ALA A 347 8.76 -0.50 -5.43
CA ALA A 347 9.71 -0.88 -4.37
C ALA A 347 10.43 -2.22 -4.59
N PHE A 348 9.89 -3.09 -5.46
CA PHE A 348 10.51 -4.39 -5.81
C PHE A 348 11.20 -4.38 -7.18
N ILE A 349 11.39 -3.20 -7.81
CA ILE A 349 11.97 -3.07 -9.15
C ILE A 349 12.97 -1.91 -9.09
N HIS A 350 14.19 -2.24 -8.68
CA HIS A 350 15.30 -1.30 -8.43
C HIS A 350 15.97 -0.88 -9.74
N TYR A 351 15.21 -0.20 -10.60
CA TYR A 351 15.70 0.38 -11.83
C TYR A 351 15.12 1.78 -12.03
N SER A 352 15.97 2.72 -12.44
CA SER A 352 15.54 4.08 -12.75
C SER A 352 16.31 4.71 -13.91
N ASN A 353 15.71 5.74 -14.49
CA ASN A 353 16.34 6.66 -15.44
C ASN A 353 16.70 8.01 -14.82
N VAL A 354 16.12 8.35 -13.67
CA VAL A 354 16.05 9.72 -13.16
C VAL A 354 16.11 9.75 -11.64
N ASN A 355 16.66 10.84 -11.10
CA ASN A 355 16.75 11.07 -9.68
C ASN A 355 15.99 12.35 -9.29
N ILE A 356 15.22 12.30 -8.20
CA ILE A 356 14.37 13.40 -7.73
C ILE A 356 15.15 14.66 -7.34
N HIS A 357 16.46 14.54 -7.12
CA HIS A 357 17.34 15.69 -6.91
C HIS A 357 17.53 16.53 -8.18
N ASP A 358 17.38 15.92 -9.36
CA ASP A 358 17.71 16.54 -10.64
C ASP A 358 16.48 16.92 -11.47
N VAL A 359 15.34 16.28 -11.21
CA VAL A 359 14.10 16.46 -11.99
C VAL A 359 12.89 16.72 -11.12
N THR A 360 11.87 17.36 -11.69
CA THR A 360 10.56 17.45 -11.03
C THR A 360 9.87 16.09 -10.99
N LEU A 361 8.92 15.91 -10.07
CA LEU A 361 8.11 14.70 -9.99
C LEU A 361 7.33 14.44 -11.28
N LEU A 362 6.84 15.50 -11.94
CA LEU A 362 6.16 15.39 -13.23
C LEU A 362 7.11 14.91 -14.34
N ASP A 363 8.34 15.42 -14.38
CA ASP A 363 9.33 14.97 -15.35
C ASP A 363 9.75 13.52 -15.09
N ALA A 364 9.84 13.12 -13.82
CA ALA A 364 10.13 11.74 -13.46
C ALA A 364 9.03 10.77 -13.94
N LEU A 365 7.75 11.14 -13.79
CA LEU A 365 6.60 10.37 -14.30
C LEU A 365 6.53 10.27 -15.82
N ARG A 366 7.28 11.14 -16.52
CA ARG A 366 7.41 11.15 -17.98
C ARG A 366 8.73 10.54 -18.46
N SER A 367 9.52 10.00 -17.54
CA SER A 367 10.77 9.32 -17.87
C SER A 367 10.54 8.09 -18.75
N PRO A 368 11.54 7.66 -19.53
CA PRO A 368 11.40 6.54 -20.47
C PRO A 368 10.85 5.27 -19.83
N LEU A 369 11.30 4.90 -18.62
CA LEU A 369 10.82 3.71 -17.91
C LEU A 369 9.33 3.83 -17.54
N PHE A 370 8.89 4.96 -17.01
CA PHE A 370 7.48 5.17 -16.66
C PHE A 370 6.57 5.18 -17.89
N VAL A 371 7.04 5.75 -19.01
CA VAL A 371 6.33 5.68 -20.30
C VAL A 371 6.25 4.23 -20.81
N ALA A 372 7.33 3.45 -20.68
CA ALA A 372 7.32 2.03 -21.05
C ALA A 372 6.32 1.23 -20.20
N TYR A 373 6.24 1.49 -18.89
CA TYR A 373 5.22 0.91 -18.01
C TYR A 373 3.81 1.25 -18.48
N ARG A 374 3.53 2.53 -18.71
CA ARG A 374 2.20 2.99 -19.17
C ARG A 374 1.77 2.29 -20.47
N ARG A 375 2.68 2.15 -21.44
CA ARG A 375 2.39 1.51 -22.74
C ARG A 375 2.08 0.03 -22.65
N ASN A 376 2.76 -0.69 -21.75
CA ASN A 376 2.65 -2.14 -21.64
C ASN A 376 1.61 -2.58 -20.59
N GLN A 377 0.98 -1.66 -19.88
CA GLN A 377 -0.08 -1.98 -18.92
C GLN A 377 -1.46 -2.10 -19.59
N PRO A 378 -2.27 -3.14 -19.25
CA PRO A 378 -1.93 -4.24 -18.35
C PRO A 378 -0.91 -5.21 -18.99
N PHE A 379 0.06 -5.68 -18.19
CA PHE A 379 1.12 -6.59 -18.66
C PHE A 379 0.59 -7.99 -19.03
N ASN A 380 -0.57 -8.36 -18.49
CA ASN A 380 -1.25 -9.61 -18.79
C ASN A 380 -2.77 -9.38 -18.80
N ASN A 381 -3.48 -10.10 -19.68
CA ASN A 381 -4.94 -10.05 -19.74
C ASN A 381 -5.61 -10.77 -18.56
N ASN A 382 -4.89 -11.66 -17.88
CA ASN A 382 -5.31 -12.24 -16.62
C ASN A 382 -4.82 -11.35 -15.46
N PRO A 383 -5.73 -10.68 -14.72
CA PRO A 383 -5.34 -9.76 -13.65
C PRO A 383 -4.75 -10.48 -12.43
N LEU A 384 -4.81 -11.83 -12.37
CA LEU A 384 -4.10 -12.64 -11.37
C LEU A 384 -2.62 -12.88 -11.74
N ARG A 385 -2.17 -12.36 -12.89
CA ARG A 385 -0.78 -12.34 -13.34
C ARG A 385 -0.27 -10.90 -13.53
N PRO A 386 -0.45 -10.00 -12.55
CA PRO A 386 -0.25 -8.57 -12.77
C PRO A 386 1.23 -8.19 -12.86
N CYS A 387 2.14 -8.90 -12.20
CA CYS A 387 3.48 -8.38 -11.94
C CYS A 387 4.40 -8.48 -13.17
N PRO A 388 5.09 -7.40 -13.59
CA PRO A 388 6.03 -7.48 -14.70
C PRO A 388 7.32 -8.24 -14.33
N LEU A 389 7.57 -8.51 -13.04
CA LEU A 389 8.70 -9.32 -12.59
C LEU A 389 8.28 -10.77 -12.30
N LEU A 390 7.32 -10.96 -11.40
CA LEU A 390 6.95 -12.30 -10.91
C LEU A 390 6.15 -13.10 -11.93
N ASP A 391 5.36 -12.43 -12.78
CA ASP A 391 4.38 -13.09 -13.66
C ASP A 391 4.68 -12.96 -15.16
N ASN A 392 5.39 -11.89 -15.55
CA ASN A 392 5.70 -11.54 -16.94
C ASN A 392 7.15 -11.02 -17.08
N PRO A 393 8.18 -11.76 -16.59
CA PRO A 393 9.57 -11.30 -16.49
C PRO A 393 10.16 -10.76 -17.80
N GLU A 394 9.73 -11.29 -18.94
CA GLU A 394 10.13 -10.82 -20.27
C GLU A 394 9.72 -9.37 -20.55
N ILE A 395 8.58 -8.95 -20.01
CA ILE A 395 8.07 -7.58 -20.17
C ILE A 395 8.92 -6.60 -19.37
N LEU A 396 9.28 -6.93 -18.11
CA LEU A 396 10.19 -6.07 -17.34
C LEU A 396 11.54 -5.93 -18.04
N ALA A 397 12.14 -7.05 -18.47
CA ALA A 397 13.44 -7.02 -19.14
C ALA A 397 13.40 -6.13 -20.40
N SER A 398 12.32 -6.24 -21.20
CA SER A 398 12.10 -5.38 -22.37
C SER A 398 12.00 -3.91 -22.00
N MET A 399 11.17 -3.55 -21.01
CA MET A 399 10.96 -2.16 -20.59
C MET A 399 12.24 -1.52 -20.05
N VAL A 400 13.03 -2.24 -19.24
CA VAL A 400 14.30 -1.73 -18.70
C VAL A 400 15.32 -1.49 -19.82
N LYS A 401 15.43 -2.43 -20.79
CA LYS A 401 16.35 -2.28 -21.93
C LYS A 401 15.94 -1.16 -22.87
N GLU A 402 14.65 -1.06 -23.23
CA GLU A 402 14.12 -0.01 -24.11
C GLU A 402 14.29 1.39 -23.49
N SER A 403 14.01 1.51 -22.19
CA SER A 403 14.12 2.79 -21.47
C SER A 403 15.56 3.21 -21.17
N GLY A 404 16.51 2.27 -21.26
CA GLY A 404 17.89 2.50 -20.82
C GLY A 404 18.05 2.66 -19.31
N ALA A 405 17.06 2.24 -18.52
CA ALA A 405 17.10 2.32 -17.05
C ALA A 405 18.26 1.49 -16.49
N LYS A 406 18.82 1.94 -15.37
CA LYS A 406 19.95 1.33 -14.69
C LYS A 406 19.53 0.83 -13.33
N SER A 407 20.18 -0.23 -12.86
CA SER A 407 19.96 -0.74 -11.52
C SER A 407 20.29 0.35 -10.49
N THR A 408 19.41 0.51 -9.52
CA THR A 408 19.53 1.43 -8.38
C THR A 408 19.96 0.71 -7.10
N ASP A 409 20.26 -0.60 -7.20
CA ASP A 409 21.03 -1.32 -6.20
C ASP A 409 22.46 -0.78 -6.21
N LEU A 410 22.86 -0.13 -5.11
CA LEU A 410 24.14 0.58 -5.01
C LEU A 410 25.28 -0.33 -4.54
N GLU A 411 24.96 -1.44 -3.88
CA GLU A 411 25.97 -2.37 -3.35
C GLU A 411 26.33 -3.45 -4.38
N ALA A 412 25.33 -3.97 -5.09
CA ALA A 412 25.47 -5.04 -6.05
C ALA A 412 24.53 -4.86 -7.26
N PRO A 413 24.78 -3.87 -8.15
CA PRO A 413 23.94 -3.61 -9.32
C PRO A 413 23.54 -4.88 -10.06
N GLU A 414 22.23 -5.13 -10.14
CA GLU A 414 21.69 -6.37 -10.69
C GLU A 414 21.28 -6.18 -12.16
N ASP A 415 21.82 -7.02 -13.05
CA ASP A 415 21.38 -7.07 -14.44
C ASP A 415 19.93 -7.57 -14.53
N VAL A 416 19.11 -6.91 -15.36
CA VAL A 416 17.67 -7.20 -15.43
C VAL A 416 17.37 -8.62 -15.92
N ASP A 417 18.20 -9.19 -16.80
CA ASP A 417 18.00 -10.57 -17.25
C ASP A 417 18.32 -11.57 -16.13
N VAL A 418 19.30 -11.26 -15.28
CA VAL A 418 19.63 -12.07 -14.10
C VAL A 418 18.48 -12.03 -13.08
N LEU A 419 17.93 -10.84 -12.81
CA LEU A 419 16.76 -10.69 -11.94
C LEU A 419 15.55 -11.46 -12.49
N CYS A 420 15.22 -11.26 -13.76
CA CYS A 420 14.07 -11.90 -14.42
C CYS A 420 14.22 -13.42 -14.55
N ALA A 421 15.45 -13.94 -14.66
CA ALA A 421 15.69 -15.38 -14.67
C ALA A 421 15.25 -16.06 -13.36
N LYS A 422 15.33 -15.37 -12.21
CA LYS A 422 14.93 -15.90 -10.90
C LYS A 422 13.43 -16.21 -10.79
N THR A 423 12.60 -15.52 -11.57
CA THR A 423 11.14 -15.66 -11.51
C THR A 423 10.55 -16.44 -12.69
N THR A 424 11.34 -16.75 -13.72
CA THR A 424 10.84 -17.37 -14.96
C THR A 424 10.09 -18.69 -14.72
N GLU A 425 10.66 -19.59 -13.92
CA GLU A 425 10.00 -20.89 -13.65
C GLU A 425 8.77 -20.74 -12.74
N ALA A 426 8.79 -19.79 -11.80
CA ALA A 426 7.63 -19.47 -10.96
C ALA A 426 6.48 -18.87 -11.79
N ALA A 427 6.78 -17.98 -12.74
CA ALA A 427 5.81 -17.39 -13.65
C ALA A 427 5.12 -18.46 -14.50
N LYS A 428 5.88 -19.40 -15.07
CA LYS A 428 5.33 -20.54 -15.84
C LYS A 428 4.44 -21.43 -14.98
N ALA A 429 4.90 -21.80 -13.79
CA ALA A 429 4.15 -22.66 -12.89
C ALA A 429 2.84 -22.00 -12.40
N TRP A 430 2.84 -20.69 -12.20
CA TRP A 430 1.65 -19.95 -11.80
C TRP A 430 0.62 -19.79 -12.93
N ALA A 431 1.06 -19.71 -14.19
CA ALA A 431 0.19 -19.41 -15.32
C ALA A 431 -1.05 -20.34 -15.40
N ASP A 432 -0.85 -21.65 -15.34
CA ASP A 432 -1.95 -22.62 -15.42
C ASP A 432 -2.91 -22.56 -14.22
N VAL A 433 -2.39 -22.23 -13.04
CA VAL A 433 -3.21 -22.06 -11.82
C VAL A 433 -4.04 -20.78 -11.92
N ALA A 434 -3.43 -19.67 -12.34
CA ALA A 434 -4.09 -18.39 -12.54
C ALA A 434 -5.20 -18.47 -13.60
N GLU A 435 -4.98 -19.20 -14.70
CA GLU A 435 -6.01 -19.39 -15.72
C GLU A 435 -7.22 -20.15 -15.19
N ARG A 436 -7.00 -21.24 -14.43
CA ARG A 436 -8.08 -21.99 -13.79
C ARG A 436 -8.86 -21.14 -12.79
N LEU A 437 -8.16 -20.46 -11.88
CA LEU A 437 -8.78 -19.56 -10.89
C LEU A 437 -9.60 -18.46 -11.55
N TRP A 438 -9.08 -17.87 -12.62
CA TRP A 438 -9.78 -16.81 -13.34
C TRP A 438 -11.02 -17.36 -14.03
N ALA A 439 -10.92 -18.52 -14.68
CA ALA A 439 -12.06 -19.19 -15.31
C ALA A 439 -13.19 -19.53 -14.33
N GLU A 440 -12.86 -19.90 -13.09
CA GLU A 440 -13.81 -20.22 -12.02
C GLU A 440 -14.58 -19.00 -11.46
N ASN A 441 -14.18 -17.77 -11.79
CA ASN A 441 -14.79 -16.53 -11.26
C ASN A 441 -15.42 -15.65 -12.35
N PRO A 442 -16.50 -16.12 -13.02
CA PRO A 442 -17.10 -15.41 -14.17
C PRO A 442 -17.66 -14.04 -13.82
N LYS A 443 -18.13 -13.82 -12.58
CA LYS A 443 -18.62 -12.51 -12.12
C LYS A 443 -17.52 -11.46 -12.08
N SER A 444 -16.36 -11.83 -11.54
CA SER A 444 -15.21 -10.91 -11.46
C SER A 444 -14.63 -10.65 -12.85
N ARG A 445 -14.64 -11.67 -13.73
CA ARG A 445 -14.31 -11.52 -15.16
C ARG A 445 -15.21 -10.51 -15.86
N GLU A 446 -16.52 -10.63 -15.70
CA GLU A 446 -17.47 -9.72 -16.34
C GLU A 446 -17.31 -8.28 -15.83
N SER A 447 -17.13 -8.11 -14.51
CA SER A 447 -16.90 -6.80 -13.89
C SER A 447 -15.60 -6.16 -14.39
N TYR A 448 -14.49 -6.92 -14.41
CA TYR A 448 -13.20 -6.47 -14.90
C TYR A 448 -13.26 -6.07 -16.39
N CYS A 449 -13.85 -6.92 -17.25
CA CYS A 449 -14.00 -6.63 -18.68
C CYS A 449 -14.88 -5.41 -18.95
N LYS A 450 -15.85 -5.10 -18.08
CA LYS A 450 -16.66 -3.88 -18.17
C LYS A 450 -15.87 -2.64 -17.74
N ALA A 451 -15.02 -2.75 -16.73
CA ALA A 451 -14.19 -1.65 -16.22
C ALA A 451 -12.98 -1.33 -17.12
N ALA A 452 -12.50 -2.30 -17.92
CA ALA A 452 -11.40 -2.14 -18.85
C ALA A 452 -11.79 -1.53 -20.22
N ARG A 453 -13.08 -1.25 -20.44
CA ARG A 453 -13.63 -0.56 -21.62
C ARG A 453 -13.98 0.87 -21.25
#